data_AF-A0A6I5PNB6-F1
#
_entry.id   AF-A0A6I5PNB6-F1
#
_cell.length_a   1.000
_cell.length_b   1.000
_cell.length_c   1.000
_cell.angle_alpha   90.00
_cell.angle_beta   90.00
_cell.angle_gamma   90.00
#
_symmetry.space_group_name_H-M   'P 1'
#
loop_
_entity.id
_entity.type
_entity.pdbx_description
1 polymer ?
#
loop_
_entity_poly.entity_id
_entity_poly.type
_entity_poly.pdbx_seq_one_letter_code
_entity_poly.pdbx_strand_id
1 'polypeptide(L)'
;MNSLARRHAVLSRSALFLMLGTLGGCLGPVIILWGYPFPQDSPSQTFITQPEFLTFLFLTSVYTSISTLLAFPLWRSLRFLKGYMKGHQVEVMVILTAMLFLFFAPTLLGRLIAFPFLDPQPFDLEHLRVKIIALILVGTIAIAPAAIGTLILPNVARRDIQASRLLLPDRADDLVAIQKYLRYRQLMQQYLYSSGAIVGLITLIAGALRNVRLAVGLTETQFPQSVIITFGLYWSAILALFYTIGQLALLECGQHLRDDIYPLNSLTSLMNKTEQRRGLNEILHLNASVEQNIRNAIAILAPLLTGLIANLLSIESP
;
A
#
# COMPACT_ATOMS: atom_id res chain seq x y z
N MET A 1 36.70 10.68 -5.23
CA MET A 1 35.81 9.79 -4.43
C MET A 1 35.46 8.58 -5.27
N ASN A 2 35.93 7.40 -4.84
CA ASN A 2 36.31 6.28 -5.71
C ASN A 2 35.13 5.46 -6.25
N SER A 3 35.21 5.10 -7.54
CA SER A 3 34.27 4.20 -8.24
C SER A 3 34.06 2.86 -7.51
N LEU A 4 35.10 2.38 -6.81
CA LEU A 4 35.05 1.19 -5.96
C LEU A 4 34.08 1.33 -4.78
N ALA A 5 34.10 2.46 -4.06
CA ALA A 5 33.19 2.70 -2.94
C ALA A 5 31.72 2.73 -3.39
N ARG A 6 31.46 3.28 -4.59
CA ARG A 6 30.11 3.31 -5.19
C ARG A 6 29.64 1.90 -5.57
N ARG A 7 30.51 1.05 -6.11
CA ARG A 7 30.20 -0.36 -6.43
C ARG A 7 29.89 -1.18 -5.18
N HIS A 8 30.69 -1.05 -4.13
CA HIS A 8 30.42 -1.73 -2.85
C HIS A 8 29.09 -1.30 -2.22
N ALA A 9 28.73 -0.01 -2.32
CA ALA A 9 27.46 0.50 -1.81
C ALA A 9 26.24 0.01 -2.62
N VAL A 10 26.38 -0.28 -3.91
CA VAL A 10 25.31 -0.86 -4.73
C VAL A 10 25.15 -2.35 -4.43
N LEU A 11 26.26 -3.10 -4.38
CA LEU A 11 26.26 -4.53 -4.04
C LEU A 11 25.65 -4.78 -2.66
N SER A 12 25.97 -3.94 -1.66
CA SER A 12 25.41 -4.09 -0.31
C SER A 12 23.90 -3.82 -0.26
N ARG A 13 23.37 -2.89 -1.07
CA ARG A 13 21.92 -2.64 -1.16
C ARG A 13 21.18 -3.79 -1.82
N SER A 14 21.68 -4.32 -2.94
CA SER A 14 21.05 -5.45 -3.62
C SER A 14 21.06 -6.70 -2.74
N ALA A 15 22.17 -6.98 -2.04
CA ALA A 15 22.25 -8.07 -1.08
C ALA A 15 21.25 -7.89 0.07
N LEU A 16 21.11 -6.67 0.61
CA LEU A 16 20.12 -6.38 1.64
C LEU A 16 18.69 -6.63 1.16
N PHE A 17 18.32 -6.19 -0.04
CA PHE A 17 16.98 -6.46 -0.58
C PHE A 17 16.75 -7.95 -0.82
N LEU A 18 17.73 -8.68 -1.36
CA LEU A 18 17.62 -10.13 -1.51
C LEU A 18 17.40 -10.81 -0.16
N MET A 19 18.18 -10.46 0.87
CA MET A 19 18.03 -11.00 2.23
C MET A 19 16.67 -10.66 2.84
N LEU A 20 16.20 -9.41 2.73
CA LEU A 20 14.88 -9.01 3.24
C LEU A 20 13.75 -9.74 2.50
N GLY A 21 13.88 -9.89 1.18
CA GLY A 21 12.93 -10.61 0.35
C GLY A 21 12.87 -12.09 0.67
N THR A 22 14.01 -12.75 0.89
CA THR A 22 14.05 -14.17 1.24
C THR A 22 13.53 -14.41 2.66
N LEU A 23 13.97 -13.61 3.65
CA LEU A 23 13.48 -13.71 5.03
C LEU A 23 11.96 -13.45 5.09
N GLY A 24 11.49 -12.42 4.41
CA GLY A 24 10.06 -12.14 4.28
C GLY A 24 9.33 -13.28 3.58
N GLY A 25 9.90 -13.87 2.53
CA GLY A 25 9.33 -15.00 1.81
C GLY A 25 9.16 -16.25 2.68
N CYS A 26 10.13 -16.55 3.54
CA CYS A 26 10.07 -17.66 4.49
C CYS A 26 9.02 -17.46 5.59
N LEU A 27 8.71 -16.21 5.96
CA LEU A 27 7.74 -15.91 7.01
C LEU A 27 6.35 -16.44 6.70
N GLY A 28 5.90 -16.36 5.43
CA GLY A 28 4.59 -16.85 4.99
C GLY A 28 4.39 -18.34 5.27
N PRO A 29 5.25 -19.23 4.73
CA PRO A 29 5.23 -20.65 5.03
C PRO A 29 5.38 -20.98 6.50
N VAL A 30 6.22 -20.25 7.25
CA VAL A 30 6.36 -20.45 8.70
C VAL A 30 5.04 -20.17 9.43
N ILE A 31 4.31 -19.11 9.05
CA ILE A 31 3.00 -18.80 9.63
C ILE A 31 1.97 -19.87 9.25
N ILE A 32 1.90 -20.26 7.97
CA ILE A 32 0.88 -21.21 7.48
C ILE A 32 1.14 -22.64 8.00
N LEU A 33 2.37 -23.12 7.92
CA LEU A 33 2.76 -24.48 8.30
C LEU A 33 3.09 -24.61 9.79
N TRP A 34 2.83 -23.58 10.59
CA TRP A 34 2.92 -23.69 12.05
C TRP A 34 2.01 -24.83 12.55
N GLY A 35 2.61 -25.78 13.27
CA GLY A 35 1.95 -27.01 13.74
C GLY A 35 2.21 -28.26 12.88
N TYR A 36 2.91 -28.15 11.75
CA TYR A 36 3.32 -29.31 10.93
C TYR A 36 4.45 -30.12 11.62
N PRO A 37 4.49 -31.47 11.49
CA PRO A 37 3.57 -32.34 10.75
C PRO A 37 2.24 -32.56 11.46
N PHE A 38 1.16 -32.64 10.69
CA PHE A 38 -0.17 -32.93 11.21
C PHE A 38 -0.41 -34.45 11.28
N PRO A 39 -1.30 -34.94 12.17
CA PRO A 39 -1.72 -36.34 12.18
C PRO A 39 -2.29 -36.76 10.81
N GLN A 40 -2.04 -38.00 10.37
CA GLN A 40 -2.43 -38.48 9.03
C GLN A 40 -3.94 -38.36 8.75
N ASP A 41 -4.78 -38.59 9.76
CA ASP A 41 -6.24 -38.53 9.65
C ASP A 41 -6.82 -37.13 9.96
N SER A 42 -5.97 -36.11 10.11
CA SER A 42 -6.43 -34.76 10.45
C SER A 42 -6.95 -34.02 9.21
N PRO A 43 -7.97 -33.15 9.37
CA PRO A 43 -8.45 -32.33 8.26
C PRO A 43 -7.38 -31.40 7.67
N SER A 44 -6.42 -30.98 8.51
CA SER A 44 -5.21 -30.25 8.10
C SER A 44 -4.40 -31.00 7.04
N GLN A 45 -4.29 -32.33 7.16
CA GLN A 45 -3.54 -33.14 6.19
C GLN A 45 -4.24 -33.13 4.83
N THR A 46 -5.57 -33.33 4.81
CA THR A 46 -6.38 -33.24 3.59
C THR A 46 -6.30 -31.86 2.93
N PHE A 47 -6.24 -30.80 3.74
CA PHE A 47 -6.11 -29.42 3.27
C PHE A 47 -4.78 -29.16 2.57
N ILE A 48 -3.65 -29.59 3.16
CA ILE A 48 -2.33 -29.33 2.58
C ILE A 48 -2.02 -30.22 1.35
N THR A 49 -2.71 -31.35 1.19
CA THR A 49 -2.52 -32.24 0.03
C THR A 49 -3.19 -31.75 -1.24
N GLN A 50 -4.08 -30.75 -1.17
CA GLN A 50 -4.73 -30.20 -2.36
C GLN A 50 -3.73 -29.45 -3.25
N PRO A 51 -3.75 -29.61 -4.58
CA PRO A 51 -2.89 -28.86 -5.50
C PRO A 51 -3.01 -27.33 -5.33
N GLU A 52 -4.21 -26.83 -5.06
CA GLU A 52 -4.53 -25.42 -4.85
C GLU A 52 -3.80 -24.85 -3.62
N PHE A 53 -3.44 -25.70 -2.65
CA PHE A 53 -2.73 -25.28 -1.45
C PHE A 53 -1.34 -24.74 -1.79
N LEU A 54 -0.68 -25.29 -2.82
CA LEU A 54 0.61 -24.79 -3.29
C LEU A 54 0.50 -23.36 -3.82
N THR A 55 -0.57 -23.03 -4.54
CA THR A 55 -0.83 -21.66 -5.02
C THR A 55 -1.07 -20.71 -3.84
N PHE A 56 -1.88 -21.12 -2.86
CA PHE A 56 -2.12 -20.34 -1.65
C PHE A 56 -0.82 -20.10 -0.85
N LEU A 57 0.00 -21.13 -0.66
CA LEU A 57 1.27 -21.04 0.04
C LEU A 57 2.29 -20.16 -0.70
N PHE A 58 2.38 -20.31 -2.03
CA PHE A 58 3.22 -19.48 -2.88
C PHE A 58 2.84 -18.01 -2.80
N LEU A 59 1.55 -17.69 -2.99
CA LEU A 59 1.07 -16.30 -2.91
C LEU A 59 1.28 -15.69 -1.52
N THR A 60 1.11 -16.48 -0.46
CA THR A 60 1.40 -16.05 0.91
C THR A 60 2.89 -15.71 1.08
N SER A 61 3.78 -16.52 0.51
CA SER A 61 5.23 -16.27 0.53
C SER A 61 5.60 -15.01 -0.23
N VAL A 62 5.01 -14.81 -1.42
CA VAL A 62 5.20 -13.60 -2.24
C VAL A 62 4.72 -12.36 -1.48
N TYR A 63 3.55 -12.44 -0.86
CA TYR A 63 2.98 -11.36 -0.06
C TYR A 63 3.85 -10.98 1.13
N THR A 64 4.34 -11.93 1.93
CA THR A 64 5.20 -11.62 3.08
C THR A 64 6.58 -11.10 2.63
N SER A 65 7.09 -11.60 1.51
CA SER A 65 8.31 -11.09 0.87
C SER A 65 8.16 -9.64 0.43
N ILE A 66 7.13 -9.33 -0.38
CA ILE A 66 6.85 -7.97 -0.88
C ILE A 66 6.53 -7.02 0.27
N SER A 67 5.74 -7.46 1.26
CA SER A 67 5.43 -6.66 2.45
C SER A 67 6.70 -6.26 3.19
N THR A 68 7.66 -7.18 3.36
CA THR A 68 8.94 -6.91 4.05
C THR A 68 9.81 -5.94 3.23
N LEU A 69 9.91 -6.16 1.92
CA LEU A 69 10.66 -5.31 1.00
C LEU A 69 10.14 -3.87 0.96
N LEU A 70 8.81 -3.71 0.94
CA LEU A 70 8.16 -2.41 0.91
C LEU A 70 8.14 -1.74 2.28
N ALA A 71 7.97 -2.50 3.36
CA ALA A 71 7.98 -1.97 4.72
C ALA A 71 9.29 -1.21 5.00
N PHE A 72 10.44 -1.77 4.65
CA PHE A 72 11.73 -1.17 4.99
C PHE A 72 11.91 0.31 4.55
N PRO A 73 11.76 0.69 3.26
CA PRO A 73 11.84 2.08 2.84
C PRO A 73 10.71 2.95 3.40
N LEU A 74 9.50 2.39 3.56
CA LEU A 74 8.35 3.10 4.13
C LEU A 74 8.60 3.49 5.60
N TRP A 75 9.06 2.57 6.43
CA TRP A 75 9.44 2.82 7.81
C TRP A 75 10.62 3.81 7.92
N ARG A 76 11.57 3.76 6.99
CA ARG A 76 12.64 4.76 6.91
C ARG A 76 12.09 6.16 6.62
N SER A 77 11.05 6.28 5.78
CA SER A 77 10.43 7.57 5.48
C SER A 77 9.74 8.20 6.69
N LEU A 78 9.14 7.41 7.59
CA LEU A 78 8.58 7.94 8.85
C LEU A 78 9.63 8.59 9.76
N ARG A 79 10.89 8.12 9.72
CA ARG A 79 11.96 8.74 10.51
C ARG A 79 12.19 10.20 10.10
N PHE A 80 11.97 10.52 8.83
CA PHE A 80 12.00 11.90 8.34
C PHE A 80 10.86 12.75 8.94
N LEU A 81 9.70 12.14 9.18
CA LEU A 81 8.53 12.79 9.77
C LEU A 81 8.56 12.86 11.31
N LYS A 82 9.56 12.24 11.96
CA LYS A 82 9.63 12.12 13.44
C LYS A 82 9.57 13.46 14.16
N GLY A 83 10.20 14.50 13.61
CA GLY A 83 10.16 15.85 14.19
C GLY A 83 8.73 16.41 14.25
N TYR A 84 7.97 16.24 13.18
CA TYR A 84 6.58 16.67 13.12
C TYR A 84 5.67 15.83 14.04
N MET A 85 5.82 14.50 14.00
CA MET A 85 5.01 13.57 14.79
C MET A 85 5.12 13.82 16.29
N LYS A 86 6.29 14.24 16.79
CA LYS A 86 6.47 14.57 18.21
C LYS A 86 5.57 15.72 18.67
N GLY A 87 5.27 16.69 17.80
CA GLY A 87 4.38 17.81 18.12
C GLY A 87 2.90 17.53 17.86
N HIS A 88 2.57 16.44 17.16
CA HIS A 88 1.22 16.15 16.66
C HIS A 88 0.79 14.72 17.06
N GLN A 89 1.17 14.29 18.26
CA GLN A 89 0.93 12.91 18.73
C GLN A 89 -0.56 12.53 18.75
N VAL A 90 -1.43 13.47 19.13
CA VAL A 90 -2.88 13.25 19.16
C VAL A 90 -3.44 13.00 17.75
N GLU A 91 -3.04 13.81 16.77
CA GLU A 91 -3.43 13.63 15.37
C GLU A 91 -2.96 12.28 14.82
N VAL A 92 -1.70 11.91 15.08
CA VAL A 92 -1.13 10.60 14.72
C VAL A 92 -1.92 9.46 15.37
N MET A 93 -2.27 9.58 16.66
CA MET A 93 -3.06 8.57 17.38
C MET A 93 -4.47 8.45 16.80
N VAL A 94 -5.16 9.57 16.53
CA VAL A 94 -6.49 9.56 15.91
C VAL A 94 -6.44 8.88 14.54
N ILE A 95 -5.44 9.20 13.71
CA ILE A 95 -5.24 8.55 12.41
C ILE A 95 -5.02 7.05 12.58
N LEU A 96 -4.12 6.63 13.47
CA LEU A 96 -3.85 5.22 13.74
C LEU A 96 -5.09 4.49 14.26
N THR A 97 -5.86 5.11 15.14
CA THR A 97 -7.09 4.53 15.68
C THR A 97 -8.16 4.42 14.60
N ALA A 98 -8.38 5.46 13.80
CA ALA A 98 -9.31 5.43 12.67
C ALA A 98 -8.91 4.38 11.64
N MET A 99 -7.60 4.27 11.35
CA MET A 99 -7.05 3.23 10.49
C MET A 99 -7.30 1.84 11.04
N LEU A 100 -6.94 1.58 12.31
CA LEU A 100 -7.18 0.28 12.94
C LEU A 100 -8.67 -0.04 12.93
N PHE A 101 -9.53 0.93 13.24
CA PHE A 101 -10.98 0.74 13.19
C PHE A 101 -11.46 0.37 11.79
N LEU A 102 -11.08 1.13 10.76
CA LEU A 102 -11.42 0.80 9.37
C LEU A 102 -10.82 -0.53 8.92
N PHE A 103 -9.65 -0.89 9.45
CA PHE A 103 -8.96 -2.10 9.07
C PHE A 103 -9.59 -3.35 9.72
N PHE A 104 -10.08 -3.23 10.95
CA PHE A 104 -10.81 -4.28 11.66
C PHE A 104 -12.34 -4.21 11.42
N ALA A 105 -12.86 -3.16 10.80
CA ALA A 105 -14.28 -3.03 10.53
C ALA A 105 -14.86 -4.23 9.75
N PRO A 106 -14.20 -4.81 8.72
CA PRO A 106 -14.72 -6.00 8.06
C PRO A 106 -14.74 -7.24 8.94
N THR A 107 -13.84 -7.35 9.93
CA THR A 107 -13.85 -8.50 10.85
C THR A 107 -14.89 -8.32 11.96
N LEU A 108 -15.12 -7.09 12.40
CA LEU A 108 -16.15 -6.72 13.37
C LEU A 108 -17.56 -6.79 12.76
N LEU A 109 -17.76 -6.12 11.62
CA LEU A 109 -18.99 -6.13 10.84
C LEU A 109 -19.21 -7.45 10.11
N GLY A 110 -18.14 -8.19 9.81
CA GLY A 110 -18.23 -9.48 9.13
C GLY A 110 -18.90 -10.58 9.93
N ARG A 111 -19.01 -10.42 11.25
CA ARG A 111 -19.93 -11.24 12.05
C ARG A 111 -21.40 -11.03 11.70
N LEU A 112 -21.74 -9.87 11.13
CA LEU A 112 -23.09 -9.53 10.65
C LEU A 112 -23.29 -9.91 9.18
N ILE A 113 -22.21 -10.03 8.39
CA ILE A 113 -22.25 -10.27 6.92
C ILE A 113 -21.71 -11.68 6.56
N ALA A 114 -21.41 -12.52 7.56
CA ALA A 114 -20.83 -13.86 7.39
C ALA A 114 -19.59 -13.89 6.48
N PHE A 115 -18.53 -13.16 6.84
CA PHE A 115 -17.27 -13.22 6.09
C PHE A 115 -16.62 -14.61 6.26
N PRO A 116 -16.70 -15.51 5.25
CA PRO A 116 -16.36 -16.93 5.41
C PRO A 116 -14.87 -17.15 5.69
N PHE A 117 -14.00 -16.16 5.42
CA PHE A 117 -12.54 -16.26 5.64
C PHE A 117 -12.15 -16.61 7.07
N LEU A 118 -12.91 -16.14 8.07
CA LEU A 118 -12.58 -16.31 9.49
C LEU A 118 -13.45 -17.33 10.20
N ASP A 119 -14.50 -17.81 9.52
CA ASP A 119 -15.39 -18.83 10.07
C ASP A 119 -14.69 -20.18 9.98
N PRO A 120 -14.44 -20.84 11.12
CA PRO A 120 -13.74 -22.12 11.13
C PRO A 120 -14.63 -23.17 10.47
N GLN A 121 -14.08 -23.86 9.47
CA GLN A 121 -14.70 -25.01 8.83
C GLN A 121 -14.07 -26.31 9.37
N PRO A 122 -14.82 -27.43 9.41
CA PRO A 122 -14.33 -28.69 9.95
C PRO A 122 -13.13 -29.26 9.17
N PHE A 123 -12.98 -28.87 7.91
CA PHE A 123 -11.88 -29.26 7.00
C PHE A 123 -10.77 -28.22 6.88
N ASP A 124 -10.82 -27.13 7.65
CA ASP A 124 -9.77 -26.12 7.62
C ASP A 124 -8.47 -26.63 8.26
N LEU A 125 -7.38 -26.01 7.83
CA LEU A 125 -6.10 -26.10 8.51
C LEU A 125 -6.23 -25.71 9.99
N GLU A 126 -5.57 -26.47 10.87
CA GLU A 126 -5.55 -26.17 12.30
C GLU A 126 -5.07 -24.73 12.54
N HIS A 127 -5.84 -24.02 13.38
CA HIS A 127 -5.65 -22.60 13.70
C HIS A 127 -5.63 -21.65 12.49
N LEU A 128 -6.25 -22.01 11.35
CA LEU A 128 -6.28 -21.17 10.14
C LEU A 128 -6.67 -19.72 10.44
N ARG A 129 -7.70 -19.50 11.27
CA ARG A 129 -8.13 -18.15 11.68
C ARG A 129 -6.99 -17.31 12.27
N VAL A 130 -6.20 -17.88 13.18
CA VAL A 130 -5.06 -17.20 13.81
C VAL A 130 -3.97 -16.90 12.78
N LYS A 131 -3.70 -17.87 11.89
CA LYS A 131 -2.72 -17.74 10.80
C LYS A 131 -3.11 -16.61 9.83
N ILE A 132 -4.38 -16.53 9.44
CA ILE A 132 -4.91 -15.46 8.60
C ILE A 132 -4.83 -14.10 9.31
N ILE A 133 -5.18 -14.02 10.61
CA ILE A 133 -5.01 -12.78 11.39
C ILE A 133 -3.53 -12.35 11.42
N ALA A 134 -2.60 -13.28 11.60
CA ALA A 134 -1.17 -12.98 11.59
C ALA A 134 -0.71 -12.43 10.22
N LEU A 135 -1.15 -13.03 9.10
CA LEU A 135 -0.85 -12.52 7.76
C LEU A 135 -1.42 -11.13 7.50
N ILE A 136 -2.65 -10.90 7.97
CA ILE A 136 -3.30 -9.60 7.90
C ILE A 136 -2.47 -8.57 8.67
N LEU A 137 -2.05 -8.87 9.91
CA LEU A 137 -1.21 -7.99 10.73
C LEU A 137 0.14 -7.67 10.07
N VAL A 138 0.78 -8.64 9.41
CA VAL A 138 2.03 -8.40 8.64
C VAL A 138 1.81 -7.32 7.58
N GLY A 139 0.71 -7.41 6.83
CA GLY A 139 0.35 -6.39 5.83
C GLY A 139 0.04 -5.04 6.47
N THR A 140 -0.74 -5.01 7.55
CA THR A 140 -1.07 -3.78 8.28
C THR A 140 0.19 -3.06 8.75
N ILE A 141 1.13 -3.78 9.35
CA ILE A 141 2.41 -3.23 9.84
C ILE A 141 3.25 -2.72 8.66
N ALA A 142 3.23 -3.42 7.52
CA ALA A 142 3.96 -3.00 6.34
C ALA A 142 3.42 -1.69 5.74
N ILE A 143 2.09 -1.51 5.69
CA ILE A 143 1.44 -0.31 5.11
C ILE A 143 1.22 0.84 6.09
N ALA A 144 1.27 0.60 7.41
CA ALA A 144 1.02 1.64 8.41
C ALA A 144 1.84 2.93 8.17
N PRO A 145 3.14 2.86 7.84
CA PRO A 145 3.90 4.06 7.49
C PRO A 145 3.39 4.83 6.29
N ALA A 146 2.91 4.12 5.25
CA ALA A 146 2.38 4.74 4.05
C ALA A 146 1.11 5.52 4.37
N ALA A 147 0.21 4.93 5.15
CA ALA A 147 -1.05 5.58 5.50
C ALA A 147 -0.89 6.76 6.47
N ILE A 148 -0.05 6.62 7.51
CA ILE A 148 0.33 7.75 8.39
C ILE A 148 0.98 8.85 7.54
N GLY A 149 1.92 8.46 6.68
CA GLY A 149 2.61 9.36 5.77
C GLY A 149 1.63 10.11 4.88
N THR A 150 0.72 9.44 4.20
CA THR A 150 -0.27 10.04 3.30
C THR A 150 -1.06 11.18 3.92
N LEU A 151 -1.46 11.08 5.19
CA LEU A 151 -2.24 12.12 5.86
C LEU A 151 -1.38 13.26 6.44
N ILE A 152 -0.17 12.95 6.91
CA ILE A 152 0.71 13.93 7.57
C ILE A 152 1.61 14.67 6.57
N LEU A 153 1.97 14.02 5.47
CA LEU A 153 2.94 14.53 4.49
C LEU A 153 2.59 15.91 3.94
N PRO A 154 1.33 16.24 3.60
CA PRO A 154 0.98 17.58 3.11
C PRO A 154 1.29 18.68 4.14
N ASN A 155 1.00 18.43 5.42
CA ASN A 155 1.28 19.39 6.49
C ASN A 155 2.78 19.60 6.69
N VAL A 156 3.58 18.53 6.58
CA VAL A 156 5.04 18.62 6.62
C VAL A 156 5.58 19.36 5.41
N ALA A 157 5.08 19.05 4.21
CA ALA A 157 5.46 19.70 2.97
C ALA A 157 5.22 21.21 3.05
N ARG A 158 4.04 21.63 3.51
CA ARG A 158 3.70 23.05 3.69
C ARG A 158 4.70 23.76 4.60
N ARG A 159 4.98 23.21 5.77
CA ARG A 159 5.90 23.83 6.75
C ARG A 159 7.34 23.87 6.25
N ASP A 160 7.83 22.78 5.66
CA ASP A 160 9.21 22.69 5.18
C ASP A 160 9.45 23.61 3.97
N ILE A 161 8.47 23.72 3.06
CA ILE A 161 8.52 24.66 1.94
C ILE A 161 8.50 26.10 2.46
N GLN A 162 7.59 26.45 3.38
CA GLN A 162 7.52 27.79 3.97
C GLN A 162 8.81 28.17 4.72
N ALA A 163 9.35 27.27 5.53
CA ALA A 163 10.59 27.51 6.28
C ALA A 163 11.80 27.76 5.36
N SER A 164 11.86 27.07 4.22
CA SER A 164 12.97 27.24 3.26
C SER A 164 13.00 28.62 2.65
N ARG A 165 11.83 29.21 2.41
CA ARG A 165 11.70 30.54 1.78
C ARG A 165 11.92 31.70 2.76
N LEU A 166 11.90 31.43 4.07
CA LEU A 166 12.23 32.43 5.08
C LEU A 166 13.74 32.56 5.33
N LEU A 167 14.50 31.50 5.07
CA LEU A 167 15.93 31.43 5.42
C LEU A 167 16.87 31.96 4.34
N LEU A 168 16.37 32.08 3.11
CA LEU A 168 17.11 32.54 1.96
C LEU A 168 16.16 33.50 1.21
N PRO A 169 16.57 34.72 0.81
CA PRO A 169 15.66 35.72 0.22
C PRO A 169 15.69 35.79 -1.33
N ASP A 170 16.35 34.86 -2.02
CA ASP A 170 16.76 34.97 -3.41
C ASP A 170 16.11 33.91 -4.33
N ARG A 171 16.24 34.05 -5.66
CA ARG A 171 15.62 33.09 -6.62
C ARG A 171 16.11 31.65 -6.49
N ALA A 172 17.22 31.40 -5.78
CA ALA A 172 17.68 30.06 -5.45
C ALA A 172 16.65 29.27 -4.61
N ASP A 173 15.74 29.96 -3.93
CA ASP A 173 14.86 29.39 -2.91
C ASP A 173 13.62 28.76 -3.49
N ASP A 174 13.16 29.32 -4.60
CA ASP A 174 12.07 28.76 -5.38
C ASP A 174 12.48 27.41 -5.96
N LEU A 175 13.74 27.25 -6.42
CA LEU A 175 14.22 25.96 -6.92
C LEU A 175 14.27 24.91 -5.80
N VAL A 176 14.75 25.28 -4.61
CA VAL A 176 14.79 24.38 -3.44
C VAL A 176 13.38 23.99 -3.01
N ALA A 177 12.44 24.95 -2.97
CA ALA A 177 11.04 24.69 -2.65
C ALA A 177 10.37 23.76 -3.67
N ILE A 178 10.60 23.97 -4.98
CA ILE A 178 10.11 23.10 -6.06
C ILE A 178 10.68 21.68 -5.89
N GLN A 179 11.98 21.53 -5.67
CA GLN A 179 12.60 20.21 -5.45
C GLN A 179 12.03 19.49 -4.23
N LYS A 180 11.80 20.22 -3.12
CA LYS A 180 11.15 19.67 -1.92
C LYS A 180 9.74 19.19 -2.24
N TYR A 181 8.92 20.02 -2.90
CA TYR A 181 7.57 19.64 -3.31
C TYR A 181 7.56 18.37 -4.18
N LEU A 182 8.42 18.30 -5.21
CA LEU A 182 8.51 17.12 -6.08
C LEU A 182 8.91 15.85 -5.33
N ARG A 183 9.80 15.98 -4.33
CA ARG A 183 10.15 14.86 -3.46
C ARG A 183 8.97 14.39 -2.60
N TYR A 184 8.18 15.31 -2.04
CA TYR A 184 6.97 14.96 -1.29
C TYR A 184 5.95 14.24 -2.17
N ARG A 185 5.77 14.72 -3.40
CA ARG A 185 4.92 14.05 -4.39
C ARG A 185 5.40 12.64 -4.73
N GLN A 186 6.69 12.45 -4.98
CA GLN A 186 7.25 11.13 -5.26
C GLN A 186 7.03 10.17 -4.09
N LEU A 187 7.18 10.65 -2.85
CA LEU A 187 6.94 9.85 -1.66
C LEU A 187 5.47 9.46 -1.52
N MET A 188 4.55 10.38 -1.83
CA MET A 188 3.11 10.14 -1.86
C MET A 188 2.73 9.06 -2.90
N GLN A 189 3.33 9.11 -4.09
CA GLN A 189 3.15 8.06 -5.11
C GLN A 189 3.71 6.70 -4.65
N GLN A 190 4.87 6.71 -3.98
CA GLN A 190 5.46 5.48 -3.41
C GLN A 190 4.52 4.85 -2.36
N TYR A 191 3.86 5.66 -1.54
CA TYR A 191 2.86 5.20 -0.57
C TYR A 191 1.67 4.53 -1.26
N LEU A 192 1.15 5.12 -2.35
CA LEU A 192 0.07 4.53 -3.13
C LEU A 192 0.47 3.19 -3.75
N TYR A 193 1.60 3.14 -4.47
CA TYR A 193 2.03 1.92 -5.16
C TYR A 193 2.31 0.78 -4.19
N SER A 194 2.94 1.07 -3.06
CA SER A 194 3.26 0.06 -2.05
C SER A 194 2.00 -0.50 -1.41
N SER A 195 1.05 0.37 -1.04
CA SER A 195 -0.21 -0.04 -0.43
C SER A 195 -1.08 -0.81 -1.43
N GLY A 196 -1.15 -0.34 -2.67
CA GLY A 196 -1.91 -1.01 -3.75
C GLY A 196 -1.38 -2.41 -4.05
N ALA A 197 -0.05 -2.59 -4.09
CA ALA A 197 0.56 -3.90 -4.26
C ALA A 197 0.18 -4.87 -3.13
N ILE A 198 0.22 -4.43 -1.87
CA ILE A 198 -0.13 -5.25 -0.70
C ILE A 198 -1.63 -5.59 -0.71
N VAL A 199 -2.51 -4.62 -1.02
CA VAL A 199 -3.97 -4.84 -1.14
C VAL A 199 -4.29 -5.82 -2.27
N GLY A 200 -3.62 -5.71 -3.41
CA GLY A 200 -3.79 -6.65 -4.52
C GLY A 200 -3.39 -8.08 -4.14
N LEU A 201 -2.24 -8.23 -3.50
CA LEU A 201 -1.73 -9.54 -3.07
C LEU A 201 -2.60 -10.20 -1.99
N ILE A 202 -3.09 -9.45 -1.00
CA ILE A 202 -3.99 -10.04 0.01
C ILE A 202 -5.34 -10.48 -0.60
N THR A 203 -5.82 -9.76 -1.62
CA THR A 203 -7.02 -10.15 -2.38
C THR A 203 -6.79 -11.43 -3.19
N LEU A 204 -5.61 -11.57 -3.79
CA LEU A 204 -5.17 -12.80 -4.46
C LEU A 204 -5.10 -13.99 -3.51
N ILE A 205 -4.52 -13.80 -2.32
CA ILE A 205 -4.45 -14.84 -1.28
C ILE A 205 -5.84 -15.25 -0.83
N ALA A 206 -6.76 -14.30 -0.64
CA ALA A 206 -8.16 -14.57 -0.35
C ALA A 206 -8.82 -15.44 -1.43
N GLY A 207 -8.55 -15.17 -2.72
CA GLY A 207 -8.99 -16.00 -3.84
C GLY A 207 -8.41 -17.40 -3.83
N ALA A 208 -7.09 -17.53 -3.62
CA ALA A 208 -6.45 -18.83 -3.53
C ALA A 208 -6.97 -19.65 -2.34
N LEU A 209 -7.21 -19.02 -1.19
CA LEU A 209 -7.80 -19.68 -0.03
C LEU A 209 -9.21 -20.21 -0.31
N ARG A 210 -10.03 -19.47 -1.07
CA ARG A 210 -11.34 -19.97 -1.53
C ARG A 210 -11.14 -21.25 -2.33
N ASN A 211 -10.25 -21.25 -3.32
CA ASN A 211 -10.04 -22.42 -4.18
C ASN A 211 -9.62 -23.66 -3.38
N VAL A 212 -8.72 -23.51 -2.40
CA VAL A 212 -8.35 -24.63 -1.51
C VAL A 212 -9.55 -25.14 -0.73
N ARG A 213 -10.37 -24.23 -0.17
CA ARG A 213 -11.56 -24.60 0.60
C ARG A 213 -12.62 -25.31 -0.25
N LEU A 214 -12.81 -24.88 -1.51
CA LEU A 214 -13.70 -25.57 -2.44
C LEU A 214 -13.18 -26.98 -2.76
N ALA A 215 -11.86 -27.13 -2.96
CA ALA A 215 -11.25 -28.43 -3.25
C ALA A 215 -11.42 -29.46 -2.11
N VAL A 216 -11.48 -29.00 -0.86
CA VAL A 216 -11.76 -29.86 0.31
C VAL A 216 -13.26 -30.01 0.64
N GLY A 217 -14.15 -29.48 -0.20
CA GLY A 217 -15.60 -29.74 -0.13
C GLY A 217 -16.47 -28.60 0.41
N LEU A 218 -15.93 -27.39 0.60
CA LEU A 218 -16.77 -26.21 0.83
C LEU A 218 -17.59 -25.93 -0.44
N THR A 219 -18.88 -25.60 -0.29
CA THR A 219 -19.72 -25.28 -1.46
C THR A 219 -19.53 -23.83 -1.89
N GLU A 220 -19.78 -23.54 -3.17
CA GLU A 220 -19.74 -22.18 -3.70
C GLU A 220 -20.71 -21.23 -2.99
N THR A 221 -21.84 -21.77 -2.52
CA THR A 221 -22.85 -20.99 -1.78
C THR A 221 -22.35 -20.55 -0.40
N GLN A 222 -21.50 -21.35 0.25
CA GLN A 222 -20.93 -21.03 1.55
C GLN A 222 -19.74 -20.06 1.44
N PHE A 223 -19.06 -20.05 0.29
CA PHE A 223 -17.97 -19.11 0.02
C PHE A 223 -18.09 -18.54 -1.40
N PRO A 224 -19.05 -17.63 -1.61
CA PRO A 224 -19.31 -17.10 -2.95
C PRO A 224 -18.17 -16.18 -3.39
N GLN A 225 -17.91 -16.15 -4.69
CA GLN A 225 -16.88 -15.31 -5.29
C GLN A 225 -17.11 -13.81 -5.01
N SER A 226 -18.37 -13.39 -4.89
CA SER A 226 -18.76 -12.02 -4.53
C SER A 226 -18.09 -11.52 -3.25
N VAL A 227 -17.79 -12.42 -2.30
CA VAL A 227 -17.09 -12.07 -1.06
C VAL A 227 -15.64 -11.64 -1.32
N ILE A 228 -14.91 -12.31 -2.21
CA ILE A 228 -13.53 -11.92 -2.57
C ILE A 228 -13.53 -10.58 -3.28
N ILE A 229 -14.47 -10.37 -4.21
CA ILE A 229 -14.61 -9.11 -4.94
C ILE A 229 -14.93 -7.98 -3.97
N THR A 230 -15.88 -8.19 -3.06
CA THR A 230 -16.25 -7.20 -2.04
C THR A 230 -15.09 -6.89 -1.11
N PHE A 231 -14.32 -7.90 -0.71
CA PHE A 231 -13.10 -7.74 0.10
C PHE A 231 -12.06 -6.87 -0.62
N GLY A 232 -11.73 -7.18 -1.88
CA GLY A 232 -10.77 -6.39 -2.65
C GLY A 232 -11.24 -4.96 -2.91
N LEU A 233 -12.54 -4.79 -3.21
CA LEU A 233 -13.16 -3.48 -3.45
C LEU A 233 -13.13 -2.63 -2.18
N TYR A 234 -13.44 -3.21 -1.03
CA TYR A 234 -13.42 -2.54 0.26
C TYR A 234 -12.04 -1.92 0.55
N TRP A 235 -10.98 -2.71 0.46
CA TRP A 235 -9.62 -2.23 0.71
C TRP A 235 -9.15 -1.21 -0.32
N SER A 236 -9.51 -1.42 -1.58
CA SER A 236 -9.19 -0.47 -2.66
C SER A 236 -9.90 0.87 -2.45
N ALA A 237 -11.17 0.86 -2.00
CA ALA A 237 -11.93 2.07 -1.70
C ALA A 237 -11.32 2.86 -0.52
N ILE A 238 -10.93 2.17 0.55
CA ILE A 238 -10.20 2.79 1.67
C ILE A 238 -8.90 3.42 1.17
N LEU A 239 -8.07 2.66 0.45
CA LEU A 239 -6.82 3.17 -0.07
C LEU A 239 -7.03 4.41 -0.95
N ALA A 240 -8.02 4.36 -1.85
CA ALA A 240 -8.37 5.48 -2.72
C ALA A 240 -8.79 6.71 -1.90
N LEU A 241 -9.61 6.54 -0.87
CA LEU A 241 -10.07 7.62 0.01
C LEU A 241 -8.89 8.31 0.71
N PHE A 242 -8.05 7.56 1.42
CA PHE A 242 -6.89 8.12 2.14
C PHE A 242 -5.92 8.81 1.17
N TYR A 243 -5.62 8.16 0.05
CA TYR A 243 -4.73 8.74 -0.96
C TYR A 243 -5.29 10.03 -1.54
N THR A 244 -6.59 10.06 -1.85
CA THR A 244 -7.24 11.23 -2.47
C THR A 244 -7.19 12.43 -1.53
N ILE A 245 -7.52 12.23 -0.25
CA ILE A 245 -7.47 13.29 0.75
C ILE A 245 -6.06 13.87 0.86
N GLY A 246 -5.04 13.01 1.05
CA GLY A 246 -3.66 13.49 1.16
C GLY A 246 -3.15 14.13 -0.14
N GLN A 247 -3.57 13.61 -1.30
CA GLN A 247 -3.16 14.15 -2.60
C GLN A 247 -3.77 15.52 -2.86
N LEU A 248 -5.03 15.75 -2.49
CA LEU A 248 -5.68 17.06 -2.60
C LEU A 248 -4.96 18.10 -1.73
N ALA A 249 -4.68 17.76 -0.47
CA ALA A 249 -3.92 18.64 0.42
C ALA A 249 -2.50 18.93 -0.10
N LEU A 250 -1.84 17.97 -0.74
CA LEU A 250 -0.55 18.19 -1.37
C LEU A 250 -0.68 19.09 -2.62
N LEU A 251 -1.72 18.93 -3.44
CA LEU A 251 -1.98 19.79 -4.59
C LEU A 251 -2.19 21.25 -4.17
N GLU A 252 -2.93 21.49 -3.08
CA GLU A 252 -3.10 22.82 -2.49
C GLU A 252 -1.75 23.43 -2.11
N CYS A 253 -0.84 22.65 -1.51
CA CYS A 253 0.52 23.13 -1.20
C CYS A 253 1.29 23.55 -2.46
N GLY A 254 1.14 22.81 -3.56
CA GLY A 254 1.78 23.15 -4.83
C GLY A 254 1.15 24.38 -5.51
N GLN A 255 -0.17 24.55 -5.38
CA GLN A 255 -0.87 25.75 -5.85
C GLN A 255 -0.42 27.00 -5.08
N HIS A 256 -0.32 26.91 -3.75
CA HIS A 256 0.24 27.97 -2.92
C HIS A 256 1.68 28.29 -3.32
N LEU A 257 2.53 27.28 -3.51
CA LEU A 257 3.91 27.49 -3.96
C LEU A 257 3.95 28.25 -5.30
N ARG A 258 3.13 27.87 -6.27
CA ARG A 258 3.01 28.59 -7.55
C ARG A 258 2.55 30.03 -7.36
N ASP A 259 1.54 30.23 -6.53
CA ASP A 259 0.95 31.54 -6.26
C ASP A 259 1.94 32.47 -5.59
N ASP A 260 2.81 31.93 -4.75
CA ASP A 260 3.86 32.72 -4.11
C ASP A 260 5.06 33.00 -5.04
N ILE A 261 5.41 32.11 -5.97
CA ILE A 261 6.51 32.33 -6.94
C ILE A 261 6.07 33.31 -8.04
N TYR A 262 4.86 33.13 -8.56
CA TYR A 262 4.29 33.94 -9.63
C TYR A 262 2.97 34.58 -9.19
N PRO A 263 3.00 35.57 -8.27
CA PRO A 263 1.79 36.19 -7.75
C PRO A 263 1.06 37.01 -8.81
N LEU A 264 -0.28 36.93 -8.77
CA LEU A 264 -1.21 37.60 -9.67
C LEU A 264 -1.86 38.80 -8.97
N ASN A 265 -1.10 39.88 -8.80
CA ASN A 265 -1.53 41.06 -8.04
C ASN A 265 -2.22 42.12 -8.92
N SER A 266 -2.19 41.96 -10.26
CA SER A 266 -2.81 42.89 -11.22
C SER A 266 -3.12 42.23 -12.57
N LEU A 267 -3.99 42.85 -13.38
CA LEU A 267 -4.31 42.38 -14.73
C LEU A 267 -3.07 42.31 -15.64
N THR A 268 -2.15 43.28 -15.49
CA THR A 268 -0.87 43.29 -16.21
C THR A 268 0.01 42.11 -15.79
N SER A 269 0.04 41.77 -14.49
CA SER A 269 0.77 40.59 -14.00
C SER A 269 0.17 39.28 -14.51
N LEU A 270 -1.16 39.23 -14.71
CA LEU A 270 -1.83 38.09 -15.33
C LEU A 270 -1.30 37.85 -16.74
N MET A 271 -1.32 38.87 -17.61
CA MET A 271 -0.81 38.74 -18.98
C MET A 271 0.68 38.33 -19.01
N ASN A 272 1.50 38.91 -18.13
CA ASN A 272 2.95 38.68 -18.14
C ASN A 272 3.39 37.35 -17.49
N LYS A 273 2.61 36.81 -16.55
CA LYS A 273 3.00 35.61 -15.78
C LYS A 273 2.21 34.35 -16.13
N THR A 274 1.21 34.42 -17.00
CA THR A 274 0.36 33.26 -17.34
C THR A 274 1.18 32.09 -17.90
N GLU A 275 2.12 32.34 -18.82
CA GLU A 275 2.97 31.27 -19.37
C GLU A 275 3.89 30.65 -18.32
N GLN A 276 4.48 31.47 -17.45
CA GLN A 276 5.36 31.01 -16.36
C GLN A 276 4.59 30.18 -15.34
N ARG A 277 3.36 30.59 -14.99
CA ARG A 277 2.46 29.82 -14.13
C ARG A 277 2.05 28.50 -14.77
N ARG A 278 1.81 28.48 -16.09
CA ARG A 278 1.53 27.24 -16.83
C ARG A 278 2.73 26.29 -16.80
N GLY A 279 3.93 26.79 -17.11
CA GLY A 279 5.17 26.00 -17.03
C GLY A 279 5.41 25.45 -15.63
N LEU A 280 5.15 26.25 -14.59
CA LEU A 280 5.28 25.78 -13.21
C LEU A 280 4.19 24.77 -12.83
N ASN A 281 2.95 24.95 -13.27
CA ASN A 281 1.87 23.95 -13.11
C ASN A 281 2.27 22.61 -13.75
N GLU A 282 2.90 22.65 -14.93
CA GLU A 282 3.40 21.46 -15.62
C GLU A 282 4.54 20.81 -14.82
N ILE A 283 5.56 21.57 -14.40
CA ILE A 283 6.68 21.05 -13.60
C ILE A 283 6.20 20.42 -12.29
N LEU A 284 5.32 21.11 -11.55
CA LEU A 284 4.74 20.62 -10.30
C LEU A 284 3.65 19.55 -10.54
N HIS A 285 3.37 19.22 -11.80
CA HIS A 285 2.20 18.51 -12.34
C HIS A 285 0.88 18.74 -11.57
N LEU A 286 0.52 20.00 -11.33
CA LEU A 286 -0.74 20.40 -10.67
C LEU A 286 -1.97 20.09 -11.53
N ASN A 287 -1.76 19.95 -12.84
CA ASN A 287 -2.81 19.59 -13.80
C ASN A 287 -2.96 18.08 -14.00
N ALA A 288 -2.10 17.26 -13.40
CA ALA A 288 -2.24 15.81 -13.49
C ALA A 288 -3.52 15.41 -12.77
N SER A 289 -4.53 14.99 -13.52
CA SER A 289 -5.80 14.55 -12.92
C SER A 289 -5.53 13.36 -12.00
N VAL A 290 -6.27 13.30 -10.90
CA VAL A 290 -6.32 12.11 -10.02
C VAL A 290 -6.60 10.86 -10.85
N GLU A 291 -7.41 11.00 -11.91
CA GLU A 291 -7.70 9.97 -12.90
C GLU A 291 -6.44 9.43 -13.60
N GLN A 292 -5.50 10.27 -14.05
CA GLN A 292 -4.27 9.81 -14.70
C GLN A 292 -3.43 8.93 -13.76
N ASN A 293 -3.35 9.31 -12.49
CA ASN A 293 -2.62 8.55 -11.48
C ASN A 293 -3.34 7.22 -11.16
N ILE A 294 -4.67 7.22 -11.09
CA ILE A 294 -5.46 6.00 -10.90
C ILE A 294 -5.34 5.08 -12.11
N ARG A 295 -5.45 5.60 -13.35
CA ARG A 295 -5.25 4.82 -14.58
C ARG A 295 -3.87 4.17 -14.61
N ASN A 296 -2.83 4.91 -14.25
CA ASN A 296 -1.48 4.37 -14.17
C ASN A 296 -1.35 3.28 -13.09
N ALA A 297 -1.99 3.46 -11.93
CA ALA A 297 -2.01 2.44 -10.89
C ALA A 297 -2.79 1.18 -11.32
N ILE A 298 -3.94 1.34 -11.99
CA ILE A 298 -4.73 0.24 -12.55
C ILE A 298 -3.92 -0.48 -13.64
N ALA A 299 -3.23 0.24 -14.53
CA ALA A 299 -2.42 -0.37 -15.59
C ALA A 299 -1.27 -1.23 -15.03
N ILE A 300 -0.65 -0.81 -13.92
CA ILE A 300 0.39 -1.59 -13.23
C ILE A 300 -0.21 -2.86 -12.59
N LEU A 301 -1.43 -2.77 -12.07
CA LEU A 301 -2.13 -3.91 -11.46
C LEU A 301 -2.85 -4.78 -12.50
N ALA A 302 -3.00 -4.33 -13.74
CA ALA A 302 -3.76 -4.99 -14.78
C ALA A 302 -3.31 -6.44 -15.02
N PRO A 303 -2.00 -6.78 -15.10
CA PRO A 303 -1.58 -8.18 -15.26
C PRO A 303 -2.02 -9.09 -14.10
N LEU A 304 -2.01 -8.57 -12.86
CA LEU A 304 -2.48 -9.29 -11.66
C LEU A 304 -4.01 -9.42 -11.67
N LEU A 305 -4.73 -8.36 -12.05
CA LEU A 305 -6.18 -8.36 -12.21
C LEU A 305 -6.63 -9.31 -13.32
N THR A 306 -5.93 -9.33 -14.45
CA THR A 306 -6.20 -10.25 -15.57
C THR A 306 -5.90 -11.69 -15.18
N GLY A 307 -4.81 -11.95 -14.44
CA GLY A 307 -4.53 -13.29 -13.90
C GLY A 307 -5.59 -13.75 -12.89
N LEU A 308 -6.08 -12.85 -12.03
CA LEU A 308 -7.24 -13.08 -11.18
C LEU A 308 -8.46 -13.43 -12.02
N ILE A 309 -8.83 -12.57 -12.97
CA ILE A 309 -10.00 -12.75 -13.82
C ILE A 309 -9.89 -14.06 -14.61
N ALA A 310 -8.74 -14.38 -15.19
CA ALA A 310 -8.52 -15.61 -15.93
C ALA A 310 -8.67 -16.86 -15.04
N ASN A 311 -8.09 -16.84 -13.83
CA ASN A 311 -8.21 -17.93 -12.87
C ASN A 311 -9.64 -18.04 -12.29
N LEU A 312 -10.36 -16.92 -12.21
CA LEU A 312 -11.76 -16.87 -11.83
C LEU A 312 -12.68 -17.41 -12.94
N LEU A 313 -12.35 -17.15 -14.21
CA LEU A 313 -13.12 -17.62 -15.37
C LEU A 313 -12.83 -19.07 -15.75
N SER A 314 -11.63 -19.59 -15.45
CA SER A 314 -11.27 -20.97 -15.77
C SER A 314 -11.97 -22.04 -14.93
N ILE A 315 -12.74 -21.64 -13.90
CA ILE A 315 -13.50 -22.57 -13.04
C ILE A 315 -14.88 -22.89 -13.65
N GLU A 316 -15.33 -22.18 -14.69
CA GLU A 316 -16.62 -22.42 -15.36
C GLU A 316 -16.59 -23.51 -16.46
N SER A 317 -15.48 -24.22 -16.67
CA SER A 317 -15.46 -25.35 -17.60
C SER A 317 -15.96 -26.64 -16.91
N PRO A 318 -17.09 -27.22 -17.38
CA PRO A 318 -17.73 -28.39 -16.76
C PRO A 318 -16.92 -29.68 -16.83
#